data_AF-A0A6G0WED1-F1
#
_entry.id   AF-A0A6G0WED1-F1
#
_cell.length_a   1.000
_cell.length_b   1.000
_cell.length_c   1.000
_cell.angle_alpha   90.00
_cell.angle_beta   90.00
_cell.angle_gamma   90.00
#
_symmetry.space_group_name_H-M   'P 1'
#
loop_
_entity.id
_entity.type
_entity.pdbx_description
1 polymer ?
#
loop_
_entity_poly.entity_id
_entity_poly.type
_entity_poly.pdbx_seq_one_letter_code
_entity_poly.pdbx_strand_id
1 'polypeptide(L)'
;MKCFFNDCENPTANGTWKCTFHRHRSLCLVHNCQNQVYARNLCVKHGGKPKCQAENCTMNSRVGNFCSRHGASHLKKRCSRDGCDKQAHARGFCVRHGGGRKCRIDDCTCHARNGPYCARHKCEIEDKMQKEPVQRPLHVEPLRLPSLHAQLAKPDEQPALPRFPTPLKMLMSVIN
;
A
#
# COMPACT_ATOMS: atom_id res chain seq x y z
N MET A 1 -1.87 -1.40 28.80
CA MET A 1 -2.73 -0.37 28.17
C MET A 1 -2.82 -0.66 26.68
N LYS A 2 -3.97 -0.44 26.04
CA LYS A 2 -4.15 -0.70 24.59
C LYS A 2 -3.75 0.50 23.75
N CYS A 3 -3.38 0.25 22.50
CA CYS A 3 -3.08 1.30 21.54
C CYS A 3 -4.26 2.29 21.42
N PHE A 4 -3.95 3.58 21.28
CA PHE A 4 -4.96 4.64 21.15
C PHE A 4 -5.72 4.63 19.81
N PHE A 5 -5.21 3.96 18.77
CA PHE A 5 -5.89 3.92 17.47
C PHE A 5 -7.16 3.07 17.53
N ASN A 6 -8.20 3.52 16.83
CA ASN A 6 -9.46 2.77 16.70
C ASN A 6 -9.19 1.33 16.23
N ASP A 7 -9.91 0.39 16.83
CA ASP A 7 -9.89 -1.04 16.49
C ASP A 7 -8.50 -1.71 16.63
N CYS A 8 -7.59 -1.13 17.44
CA CYS A 8 -6.29 -1.73 17.72
C CYS A 8 -6.22 -2.32 19.12
N GLU A 9 -6.12 -3.64 19.20
CA GLU A 9 -5.99 -4.38 20.47
C GLU A 9 -4.54 -4.55 20.93
N ASN A 10 -3.58 -4.18 20.09
CA ASN A 10 -2.17 -4.33 20.42
C ASN A 10 -1.79 -3.52 21.66
N PRO A 11 -0.92 -4.07 22.53
CA PRO A 11 -0.44 -3.36 23.71
C PRO A 11 0.37 -2.13 23.29
N THR A 12 0.29 -1.08 24.12
CA THR A 12 1.16 0.08 23.99
C THR A 12 2.62 -0.31 24.11
N ALA A 13 3.46 0.22 23.22
CA ALA A 13 4.91 0.11 23.34
C ALA A 13 5.39 0.96 24.52
N ASN A 14 6.42 0.48 25.21
CA ASN A 14 6.99 1.02 26.46
C ASN A 14 6.91 2.55 26.59
N GLY A 15 6.01 3.03 27.47
CA GLY A 15 5.86 4.45 27.79
C GLY A 15 5.19 5.31 26.71
N THR A 16 4.69 4.72 25.63
CA THR A 16 3.98 5.42 24.56
C THR A 16 2.49 5.06 24.56
N TRP A 17 1.66 5.88 23.92
CA TRP A 17 0.23 5.62 23.73
C TRP A 17 -0.08 4.80 22.46
N LYS A 18 0.96 4.35 21.73
CA LYS A 18 0.86 3.59 20.49
C LYS A 18 1.45 2.20 20.64
N CYS A 19 0.97 1.22 19.88
CA CYS A 19 1.67 -0.04 19.72
C CYS A 19 2.87 0.11 18.76
N THR A 20 3.72 -0.91 18.71
CA THR A 20 4.88 -0.97 17.81
C THR A 20 4.47 -0.89 16.33
N PHE A 21 3.36 -1.52 15.95
CA PHE A 21 2.82 -1.48 14.58
C PHE A 21 2.39 -0.07 14.16
N HIS A 22 1.90 0.73 15.11
CA HIS A 22 1.45 2.10 14.86
C HIS A 22 2.50 3.17 15.17
N ARG A 23 3.76 2.80 15.44
CA ARG A 23 4.83 3.74 15.82
C ARG A 23 4.95 4.94 14.87
N HIS A 24 4.90 4.68 13.57
CA HIS A 24 5.02 5.68 12.50
C HIS A 24 3.68 6.24 11.99
N ARG A 25 2.56 5.95 12.67
CA ARG A 25 1.25 6.46 12.30
C ARG A 25 0.90 7.67 13.16
N SER A 26 0.47 8.76 12.53
CA SER A 26 0.07 9.99 13.20
C SER A 26 -1.44 10.02 13.45
N LEU A 27 -1.85 10.71 14.51
CA LEU A 27 -3.26 10.96 14.82
C LEU A 27 -3.81 12.14 14.05
N CYS A 28 -5.10 12.07 13.77
CA CYS A 28 -5.86 13.19 13.26
C CYS A 28 -5.78 14.39 14.23
N LEU A 29 -5.64 15.59 13.68
CA LEU A 29 -5.52 16.86 14.41
C LEU A 29 -6.76 17.20 15.25
N VAL A 30 -7.95 16.76 14.81
CA VAL A 30 -9.19 16.94 15.57
C VAL A 30 -9.07 16.30 16.95
N HIS A 31 -9.39 17.09 17.97
CA HIS A 31 -9.28 16.71 19.38
C HIS A 31 -9.96 15.36 19.65
N ASN A 32 -9.25 14.51 20.40
CA ASN A 32 -9.70 13.17 20.79
C ASN A 32 -10.07 12.23 19.61
N CYS A 33 -9.60 12.51 18.40
CA CYS A 33 -9.79 11.61 17.27
C CYS A 33 -8.77 10.46 17.30
N GLN A 34 -9.27 9.24 17.45
CA GLN A 34 -8.48 8.01 17.44
C GLN A 34 -8.17 7.49 16.03
N ASN A 35 -8.54 8.22 14.98
CA ASN A 35 -8.28 7.81 13.60
C ASN A 35 -6.87 8.23 13.17
N GLN A 36 -6.28 7.40 12.31
CA GLN A 36 -5.04 7.73 11.61
C GLN A 36 -5.23 8.88 10.62
N VAL A 37 -4.19 9.72 10.50
CA VAL A 37 -4.06 10.71 9.43
C VAL A 37 -4.09 10.04 8.07
N TYR A 38 -4.93 10.57 7.18
CA TYR A 38 -4.89 10.26 5.76
C TYR A 38 -4.02 11.28 5.01
N ALA A 39 -4.34 12.57 5.15
CA ALA A 39 -3.60 13.68 4.55
C ALA A 39 -3.87 14.97 5.32
N ARG A 40 -2.97 15.97 5.23
CA ARG A 40 -3.11 17.29 5.87
C ARG A 40 -3.40 17.20 7.38
N ASN A 41 -2.78 16.23 8.05
CA ASN A 41 -3.00 15.93 9.47
C ASN A 41 -4.46 15.57 9.85
N LEU A 42 -5.31 15.22 8.88
CA LEU A 42 -6.72 14.89 9.10
C LEU A 42 -7.01 13.46 8.66
N CYS A 43 -7.90 12.78 9.38
CA CYS A 43 -8.43 11.48 8.95
C CYS A 43 -9.49 11.63 7.85
N VAL A 44 -9.91 10.51 7.26
CA VAL A 44 -10.94 10.48 6.21
C VAL A 44 -12.27 11.12 6.65
N LYS A 45 -12.67 10.93 7.92
CA LYS A 45 -13.90 11.50 8.48
C LYS A 45 -13.80 13.01 8.70
N HIS A 46 -12.63 13.49 9.13
CA HIS A 46 -12.37 14.90 9.42
C HIS A 46 -11.82 15.68 8.22
N GLY A 47 -12.15 15.27 6.99
CA GLY A 47 -11.82 16.05 5.80
C GLY A 47 -10.44 15.80 5.21
N GLY A 48 -9.68 14.81 5.70
CA GLY A 48 -8.40 14.40 5.09
C GLY A 48 -8.56 13.98 3.63
N LYS A 49 -9.72 13.41 3.27
CA LYS A 49 -10.06 12.99 1.91
C LYS A 49 -11.16 13.87 1.31
N PRO A 50 -11.00 14.39 0.08
CA PRO A 50 -12.00 15.27 -0.55
C PRO A 50 -13.36 14.60 -0.72
N LYS A 51 -14.42 15.41 -0.69
CA LYS A 51 -15.79 15.01 -0.97
C LYS A 51 -16.07 15.02 -2.46
N CYS A 52 -17.08 14.26 -2.85
CA CYS A 52 -17.59 14.26 -4.21
C CYS A 52 -18.17 15.64 -4.55
N GLN A 53 -17.77 16.21 -5.69
CA GLN A 53 -18.27 17.52 -6.14
C GLN A 53 -19.70 17.52 -6.70
N ALA A 54 -20.30 16.34 -6.93
CA ALA A 54 -21.69 16.26 -7.38
C ALA A 54 -22.67 16.79 -6.32
N GLU A 55 -23.72 17.46 -6.78
CA GLU A 55 -24.77 18.03 -5.93
C GLU A 55 -25.37 17.00 -4.98
N ASN A 56 -25.59 17.39 -3.74
CA ASN A 56 -26.17 16.56 -2.68
C ASN A 56 -25.44 15.22 -2.41
N CYS A 57 -24.16 15.10 -2.79
CA CYS A 57 -23.37 13.90 -2.53
C CYS A 57 -22.51 13.99 -1.26
N THR A 58 -22.76 13.12 -0.28
CA THR A 58 -21.99 13.06 0.98
C THR A 58 -20.75 12.14 0.91
N MET A 59 -20.60 11.41 -0.21
CA MET A 59 -19.54 10.42 -0.40
C MET A 59 -18.19 11.06 -0.70
N ASN A 60 -17.12 10.36 -0.34
CA ASN A 60 -15.77 10.81 -0.64
C ASN A 60 -15.41 10.55 -2.11
N SER A 61 -14.56 11.41 -2.68
CA SER A 61 -14.08 11.23 -4.04
C SER A 61 -13.21 9.97 -4.17
N ARG A 62 -13.20 9.37 -5.35
CA ARG A 62 -12.40 8.19 -5.70
C ARG A 62 -11.70 8.34 -7.04
N VAL A 63 -12.35 8.97 -8.01
CA VAL A 63 -11.81 9.21 -9.35
C VAL A 63 -11.93 10.71 -9.63
N GLY A 64 -10.80 11.39 -9.75
CA GLY A 64 -10.76 12.85 -9.77
C GLY A 64 -11.48 13.43 -8.55
N ASN A 65 -12.44 14.33 -8.79
CA ASN A 65 -13.20 15.00 -7.74
C ASN A 65 -14.54 14.33 -7.39
N PHE A 66 -14.81 13.14 -7.91
CA PHE A 66 -16.12 12.50 -7.78
C PHE A 66 -16.02 11.11 -7.13
N CYS A 67 -17.10 10.67 -6.48
CA CYS A 67 -17.18 9.34 -5.87
C CYS A 67 -17.29 8.24 -6.94
N SER A 68 -17.36 6.97 -6.55
CA SER A 68 -17.51 5.87 -7.54
C SER A 68 -18.85 5.87 -8.30
N ARG A 69 -19.88 6.59 -7.80
CA ARG A 69 -21.18 6.71 -8.46
C ARG A 69 -21.22 7.88 -9.46
N HIS A 70 -20.60 9.00 -9.09
CA HIS A 70 -20.62 10.24 -9.88
C HIS A 70 -19.34 10.45 -10.70
N GLY A 71 -18.25 9.79 -10.33
CA GLY A 71 -17.02 9.80 -11.11
C GLY A 71 -17.25 9.06 -12.39
N ALA A 72 -16.74 9.62 -13.49
CA ALA A 72 -17.12 9.29 -14.85
C ALA A 72 -17.18 7.77 -15.10
N SER A 73 -18.36 7.20 -14.86
CA SER A 73 -18.72 5.83 -15.20
C SER A 73 -18.78 5.70 -16.72
N HIS A 74 -19.07 6.80 -17.42
CA HIS A 74 -19.06 6.90 -18.87
C HIS A 74 -17.67 6.80 -19.52
N LEU A 75 -16.57 7.00 -18.76
CA LEU A 75 -15.22 6.69 -19.27
C LEU A 75 -14.98 5.19 -19.42
N LYS A 76 -15.84 4.35 -18.83
CA LYS A 76 -15.77 2.90 -19.01
C LYS A 76 -16.18 2.58 -20.44
N LYS A 77 -15.17 2.41 -21.29
CA LYS A 77 -15.36 1.98 -22.69
C LYS A 77 -16.28 0.77 -22.75
N ARG A 78 -17.22 0.78 -23.69
CA ARG A 78 -18.05 -0.39 -24.01
C ARG A 78 -17.22 -1.39 -24.82
N CYS A 79 -17.70 -2.62 -24.87
CA CYS A 79 -17.14 -3.65 -25.71
C CYS A 79 -17.19 -3.20 -27.17
N SER A 80 -16.06 -3.26 -27.87
CA SER A 80 -15.92 -2.85 -29.28
C SER A 80 -16.52 -3.85 -30.26
N ARG A 81 -17.32 -4.82 -29.78
CA ARG A 81 -18.00 -5.80 -30.63
C ARG A 81 -19.39 -5.29 -30.92
N ASP A 82 -19.79 -5.33 -32.18
CA ASP A 82 -21.11 -4.88 -32.63
C ASP A 82 -22.24 -5.53 -31.83
N GLY A 83 -23.19 -4.70 -31.40
CA GLY A 83 -24.33 -5.11 -30.58
C GLY A 83 -23.99 -5.51 -29.14
N CYS A 84 -22.81 -5.18 -28.60
CA CYS A 84 -22.44 -5.51 -27.22
C CYS A 84 -22.38 -4.30 -26.28
N ASP A 85 -23.39 -4.14 -25.43
CA ASP A 85 -23.43 -3.08 -24.39
C ASP A 85 -22.63 -3.40 -23.11
N LYS A 86 -21.92 -4.53 -23.08
CA LYS A 86 -21.12 -4.91 -21.90
C LYS A 86 -19.90 -4.00 -21.78
N GLN A 87 -19.50 -3.70 -20.54
CA GLN A 87 -18.30 -2.94 -20.26
C GLN A 87 -17.04 -3.65 -20.80
N ALA A 88 -16.15 -2.91 -21.44
CA ALA A 88 -14.82 -3.39 -21.80
C ALA A 88 -13.92 -3.46 -20.57
N HIS A 89 -13.19 -4.57 -20.44
CA HIS A 89 -12.23 -4.79 -19.36
C HIS A 89 -10.79 -4.57 -19.84
N ALA A 90 -10.42 -5.17 -20.97
CA ALA A 90 -9.11 -5.04 -21.58
C ALA A 90 -9.25 -5.11 -23.10
N ARG A 91 -8.28 -4.53 -23.83
CA ARG A 91 -8.22 -4.59 -25.30
C ARG A 91 -9.48 -4.06 -26.00
N GLY A 92 -10.27 -3.21 -25.33
CA GLY A 92 -11.54 -2.71 -25.86
C GLY A 92 -12.69 -3.72 -25.85
N PHE A 93 -12.53 -4.91 -25.27
CA PHE A 93 -13.56 -5.95 -25.25
C PHE A 93 -14.04 -6.30 -23.84
N CYS A 94 -15.25 -6.84 -23.73
CA CYS A 94 -15.74 -7.43 -22.48
C CYS A 94 -15.13 -8.82 -22.24
N VAL A 95 -15.31 -9.39 -21.04
CA VAL A 95 -14.74 -10.72 -20.70
C VAL A 95 -15.07 -11.78 -21.75
N ARG A 96 -16.33 -11.83 -22.20
CA ARG A 96 -16.80 -12.81 -23.19
C ARG A 96 -16.20 -12.61 -24.59
N HIS A 97 -15.82 -11.38 -24.94
CA HIS A 97 -15.34 -11.03 -26.27
C HIS A 97 -13.82 -10.81 -26.29
N GLY A 98 -13.07 -11.34 -25.32
CA GLY A 98 -11.60 -11.28 -25.31
C GLY A 98 -10.98 -10.23 -24.39
N GLY A 99 -11.78 -9.55 -23.56
CA GLY A 99 -11.29 -8.65 -22.52
C GLY A 99 -10.87 -9.34 -21.23
N GLY A 100 -11.12 -10.65 -21.11
CA GLY A 100 -10.66 -11.47 -20.00
C GLY A 100 -9.31 -12.13 -20.30
N ARG A 101 -8.48 -12.31 -19.27
CA ARG A 101 -7.29 -13.17 -19.37
C ARG A 101 -7.73 -14.63 -19.21
N LYS A 102 -7.14 -15.54 -19.98
CA LYS A 102 -7.32 -17.00 -19.78
C LYS A 102 -6.46 -17.46 -18.62
N CYS A 103 -6.87 -18.55 -17.98
CA CYS A 103 -6.04 -19.25 -17.00
C CYS A 103 -4.75 -19.75 -17.67
N ARG A 104 -3.63 -19.69 -16.95
CA ARG A 104 -2.32 -20.13 -17.43
C ARG A 104 -2.16 -21.66 -17.45
N ILE A 105 -2.97 -22.40 -16.70
CA ILE A 105 -2.98 -23.87 -16.75
C ILE A 105 -3.46 -24.32 -18.12
N ASP A 106 -2.71 -25.25 -18.72
CA ASP A 106 -3.02 -25.86 -20.00
C ASP A 106 -4.40 -26.52 -19.97
N ASP A 107 -5.09 -26.51 -21.12
CA ASP A 107 -6.46 -27.00 -21.30
C ASP A 107 -7.54 -26.34 -20.43
N CYS A 108 -7.19 -25.28 -19.70
CA CYS A 108 -8.17 -24.50 -18.95
C CYS A 108 -8.87 -23.45 -19.81
N THR A 109 -10.17 -23.64 -20.06
CA THR A 109 -11.01 -22.66 -20.75
C THR A 109 -11.50 -21.52 -19.83
N CYS A 110 -11.28 -21.63 -18.52
CA CYS A 110 -11.72 -20.63 -17.55
C CYS A 110 -10.89 -19.34 -17.63
N HIS A 111 -11.51 -18.23 -17.22
CA HIS A 111 -10.84 -16.95 -17.13
C HIS A 111 -10.04 -16.83 -15.83
N ALA A 112 -8.85 -16.22 -15.92
CA ALA A 112 -8.05 -15.87 -14.77
C ALA A 112 -8.73 -14.75 -13.97
N ARG A 113 -8.90 -14.99 -12.67
CA ARG A 113 -9.53 -14.05 -11.72
C ARG A 113 -8.52 -13.51 -10.71
N ASN A 114 -7.51 -14.32 -10.36
CA ASN A 114 -6.53 -14.01 -9.34
C ASN A 114 -5.13 -14.26 -9.91
N GLY A 115 -4.41 -13.19 -10.25
CA GLY A 115 -3.12 -13.32 -10.95
C GLY A 115 -3.29 -14.02 -12.32
N PRO A 116 -2.44 -15.01 -12.66
CA PRO A 116 -2.52 -15.74 -13.92
C PRO A 116 -3.49 -16.94 -13.89
N TYR A 117 -4.16 -17.23 -12.77
CA TYR A 117 -4.96 -18.45 -12.59
C TYR A 117 -6.46 -18.16 -12.41
N CYS A 118 -7.31 -19.13 -12.80
CA CYS A 118 -8.74 -19.12 -12.47
C CYS A 118 -8.95 -19.45 -10.98
N ALA A 119 -10.16 -19.23 -10.45
CA ALA A 119 -10.43 -19.46 -9.02
C ALA A 119 -10.12 -20.90 -8.59
N ARG A 120 -10.53 -21.89 -9.40
CA ARG A 120 -10.26 -23.32 -9.16
C ARG A 120 -8.75 -23.61 -9.12
N HIS A 121 -8.03 -23.30 -10.19
CA HIS A 121 -6.59 -23.57 -10.27
C HIS A 121 -5.76 -22.76 -9.26
N LYS A 122 -6.23 -21.59 -8.83
CA LYS A 122 -5.56 -20.82 -7.78
C LYS A 122 -5.56 -21.59 -6.45
N CYS A 123 -6.71 -22.11 -6.02
CA CYS A 123 -6.79 -22.94 -4.81
C CYS A 123 -5.90 -24.19 -4.95
N GLU A 124 -5.97 -24.89 -6.08
CA GLU A 124 -5.13 -26.08 -6.31
C GLU A 124 -3.61 -25.78 -6.23
N ILE A 125 -3.17 -24.61 -6.71
CA ILE A 125 -1.76 -24.20 -6.63
C ILE A 125 -1.40 -23.78 -5.19
N GLU A 126 -2.26 -23.00 -4.53
CA GLU A 126 -2.05 -22.59 -3.14
C GLU A 126 -1.96 -23.80 -2.21
N ASP A 127 -2.78 -24.82 -2.42
CA ASP A 127 -2.77 -26.07 -1.66
C ASP A 127 -1.52 -26.92 -1.92
N LYS A 128 -0.98 -26.91 -3.15
CA LYS A 128 0.26 -27.61 -3.49
C LYS A 128 1.49 -26.93 -2.89
N MET A 129 1.53 -25.60 -2.86
CA MET A 129 2.66 -24.85 -2.28
C MET A 129 2.78 -24.99 -0.75
N GLN A 130 1.70 -25.36 -0.06
CA GLN A 130 1.70 -25.59 1.38
C GLN A 130 2.13 -27.02 1.76
N LYS A 131 2.27 -27.92 0.79
CA LYS A 131 2.66 -29.32 0.99
C LYS A 131 4.13 -29.60 0.65
N GLU A 132 4.83 -28.67 0.01
CA GLU A 132 6.27 -28.75 -0.17
C GLU A 132 6.96 -28.35 1.15
N PRO A 133 7.59 -29.28 1.88
CA PRO A 133 8.37 -28.90 3.04
C PRO A 133 9.51 -28.02 2.53
N VAL A 134 9.51 -26.75 2.94
CA VAL A 134 10.73 -25.94 2.89
C VAL A 134 11.73 -26.65 3.80
N GLN A 135 12.53 -27.55 3.22
CA GLN A 135 13.73 -28.06 3.87
C GLN A 135 14.68 -26.87 3.99
N ARG A 136 14.52 -26.12 5.08
CA ARG A 136 15.56 -25.23 5.56
C ARG A 136 16.78 -26.12 5.80
N PRO A 137 17.92 -25.91 5.13
CA PRO A 137 19.13 -26.64 5.48
C PRO A 137 19.41 -26.38 6.96
N LEU A 138 19.31 -27.41 7.80
CA LEU A 138 19.46 -27.30 9.25
C LEU A 138 20.92 -27.26 9.71
N HIS A 139 21.88 -27.15 8.79
CA HIS A 139 23.30 -27.13 9.15
C HIS A 139 24.04 -26.03 8.39
N VAL A 140 24.09 -24.85 9.01
CA VAL A 140 25.30 -24.04 8.93
C VAL A 140 26.18 -24.49 10.11
N GLU A 141 27.19 -25.31 9.82
CA GLU A 141 28.26 -25.59 10.78
C GLU A 141 28.83 -24.23 11.23
N PRO A 142 28.82 -23.90 12.53
CA PRO A 142 29.43 -22.67 12.99
C PRO A 142 30.94 -22.79 12.79
N LEU A 143 31.51 -21.96 11.91
CA LEU A 143 32.95 -21.71 11.93
C LEU A 143 33.31 -21.24 13.34
N ARG A 144 34.02 -22.10 14.09
CA ARG A 144 34.56 -21.78 15.41
C ARG A 144 35.53 -20.61 15.26
N LEU A 145 35.09 -19.40 15.58
CA LEU A 145 36.04 -18.31 15.84
C LEU A 145 36.70 -18.56 17.20
N PRO A 146 38.05 -18.55 17.28
CA PRO A 146 38.75 -18.55 18.56
C PRO A 146 38.42 -17.28 19.34
N SER A 147 38.19 -17.44 20.65
CA SER A 147 37.94 -16.36 21.59
C SER A 147 39.18 -15.48 21.71
N LEU A 148 39.11 -14.23 21.25
CA LEU A 148 40.10 -13.21 21.57
C LEU A 148 39.56 -12.37 22.73
N HIS A 149 39.98 -12.73 23.94
CA HIS A 149 40.10 -11.78 25.03
C HIS A 149 41.37 -10.97 24.80
N ALA A 150 41.24 -9.68 24.45
CA ALA A 150 42.22 -8.65 24.82
C ALA A 150 41.78 -7.25 24.36
N GLN A 151 41.78 -6.34 25.34
CA GLN A 151 42.16 -4.92 25.22
C GLN A 151 41.12 -3.92 24.70
N LEU A 152 40.48 -3.28 25.68
CA LEU A 152 39.89 -1.94 25.59
C LEU A 152 40.92 -0.94 25.06
N ALA A 153 40.59 -0.26 23.96
CA ALA A 153 41.24 0.96 23.49
C ALA A 153 40.18 2.07 23.32
N LYS A 154 40.64 3.30 23.49
CA LYS A 154 39.94 4.52 23.94
C LYS A 154 38.95 5.11 22.92
N PRO A 155 38.02 6.00 23.35
CA PRO A 155 37.19 6.78 22.45
C PRO A 155 37.95 8.03 22.00
N ASP A 156 38.27 8.14 20.71
CA ASP A 156 38.66 9.43 20.11
C ASP A 156 38.11 9.55 18.66
N GLU A 157 37.58 10.74 18.41
CA GLU A 157 37.24 11.38 17.15
C GLU A 157 36.04 10.88 16.29
N GLN A 158 34.96 11.65 16.37
CA GLN A 158 33.90 11.74 15.36
C GLN A 158 34.38 12.62 14.19
N PRO A 159 34.42 12.14 12.94
CA PRO A 159 34.57 13.04 11.80
C PRO A 159 33.26 13.79 11.57
N ALA A 160 33.36 15.12 11.49
CA ALA A 160 32.26 16.03 11.24
C ALA A 160 31.57 15.74 9.89
N LEU A 161 30.25 15.58 9.92
CA LEU A 161 29.43 15.54 8.71
C LEU A 161 29.41 16.94 8.05
N PRO A 162 29.54 17.04 6.72
CA PRO A 162 29.51 18.31 6.02
C PRO A 162 28.11 18.96 6.13
N ARG A 163 28.09 20.23 6.52
CA ARG A 163 26.89 21.06 6.60
C ARG A 163 26.49 21.49 5.20
N PHE A 164 25.32 21.08 4.74
CA PHE A 164 24.71 21.61 3.52
C PHE A 164 24.16 23.02 3.77
N PRO A 165 24.48 24.03 2.94
CA PRO A 165 23.91 25.36 3.08
C PRO A 165 22.41 25.36 2.73
N THR A 166 21.62 26.04 3.56
CA THR A 166 20.18 26.24 3.37
C THR A 166 19.90 27.19 2.19
N PRO A 167 18.78 27.00 1.46
CA PRO A 167 18.46 27.82 0.30
C PRO A 167 17.73 29.08 0.75
N LEU A 168 18.47 30.11 1.15
CA LEU A 168 17.91 31.44 1.33
C LEU A 168 18.92 32.49 0.85
N LYS A 169 18.92 32.74 -0.47
CA LYS A 169 19.35 33.97 -1.17
C LYS A 169 19.41 33.72 -2.67
N MET A 170 18.27 33.82 -3.35
CA MET A 170 18.21 34.27 -4.75
C MET A 170 16.85 34.90 -4.98
N LEU A 171 16.77 36.18 -4.61
CA LEU A 171 15.76 37.12 -5.06
C LEU A 171 16.52 38.38 -5.43
N MET A 172 16.09 38.99 -6.54
CA MET A 172 16.54 40.26 -7.12
C MET A 172 17.69 40.13 -8.13
N SER A 173 17.36 40.04 -9.43
CA SER A 173 17.75 41.03 -10.46
C SER A 173 17.59 40.45 -11.87
N VAL A 174 16.46 40.72 -12.54
CA VAL A 174 16.46 41.08 -13.97
C VAL A 174 15.23 41.98 -14.23
N ILE A 175 15.45 43.29 -14.17
CA ILE A 175 14.71 44.28 -14.96
C ILE A 175 15.78 44.92 -15.85
N ASN A 176 15.72 44.60 -17.14
CA ASN A 176 15.94 45.46 -18.30
C ASN A 176 15.80 44.62 -19.56
#